data_AF-A0A0V1DXR0-F1
#
_entry.id   AF-A0A0V1DXR0-F1
#
_cell.length_a   1.000
_cell.length_b   1.000
_cell.length_c   1.000
_cell.angle_alpha   90.00
_cell.angle_beta   90.00
_cell.angle_gamma   90.00
#
_symmetry.space_group_name_H-M   'P 1'
#
loop_
_entity.id
_entity.type
_entity.pdbx_description
1 polymer ?
#
loop_
_entity_poly.entity_id
_entity_poly.type
_entity_poly.pdbx_seq_one_letter_code
_entity_poly.pdbx_strand_id
1 'polypeptide(L)'
;LKSDCRILGRNIKLVISPIAVNGQASSLENDVSQWLISEPGNKFCAIDKPYQKSQAKEPSIAVCIDDATIFGHFNLIGQSVDNCYEITTLLGKEFIYFTLICCRAIMYKVPAQNTGKALIAGAAGAWQNTAAVTGANGHSFAKALEHVIAANAANKFIAYNNIPPDIPKVETKSNSKGVLMMNPGGADEASWIVHTIPGFPKALRGYVFPPAEIQKGHLLICLTIKESEIDAIDAEINSRPNLKKLVNGESRLTPPLTVTRQISTAAAAGLKVTIYSKSEKSRYEIYRRVLVKKLKATIKVWTTRDKTLKSDCRILGRNIKLVISPIAVNGQASSLENDVSQWLISEPGNKFCAIDKPYHKSQTKEPSMAVCIDDATIFGHFNLIGQNVENCT
;
A
#
# COMPACT_ATOMS: atom_id res chain seq x y z
N LEU A 1 -33.68 2.60 13.49
CA LEU A 1 -32.80 2.35 12.32
C LEU A 1 -31.54 3.21 12.47
N LYS A 2 -30.51 3.07 11.62
CA LYS A 2 -29.33 3.96 11.62
C LYS A 2 -29.46 4.99 10.48
N SER A 3 -28.74 6.11 10.55
CA SER A 3 -28.68 7.12 9.48
C SER A 3 -28.44 6.47 8.09
N ASP A 4 -29.12 6.95 7.05
CA ASP A 4 -29.04 6.42 5.68
C ASP A 4 -28.44 7.46 4.73
N CYS A 5 -27.15 7.31 4.45
CA CYS A 5 -26.39 8.20 3.55
C CYS A 5 -25.96 7.49 2.25
N ARG A 6 -26.74 6.51 1.77
CA ARG A 6 -26.35 5.67 0.62
C ARG A 6 -26.38 6.39 -0.73
N ILE A 7 -27.13 7.49 -0.84
CA ILE A 7 -27.27 8.26 -2.10
C ILE A 7 -26.71 9.66 -1.87
N LEU A 8 -25.67 10.02 -2.62
CA LEU A 8 -25.05 11.34 -2.55
C LEU A 8 -26.09 12.45 -2.80
N GLY A 9 -26.26 13.36 -1.85
CA GLY A 9 -27.26 14.43 -1.90
C GLY A 9 -28.69 14.04 -1.47
N ARG A 10 -28.91 12.80 -1.01
CA ARG A 10 -30.19 12.33 -0.43
C ARG A 10 -29.93 11.49 0.83
N ASN A 11 -29.58 12.20 1.90
CA ASN A 11 -29.15 11.61 3.17
C ASN A 11 -30.24 11.73 4.24
N ILE A 12 -30.37 10.70 5.09
CA ILE A 12 -31.14 10.72 6.34
C ILE A 12 -30.13 10.70 7.50
N LYS A 13 -30.03 11.80 8.24
CA LYS A 13 -29.24 11.91 9.49
C LYS A 13 -30.19 11.79 10.69
N LEU A 14 -29.75 11.15 11.78
CA LEU A 14 -30.57 11.01 12.98
C LEU A 14 -30.14 12.03 14.02
N VAL A 15 -31.04 12.59 14.82
CA VAL A 15 -30.64 13.54 15.89
C VAL A 15 -30.05 12.78 17.08
N ILE A 16 -28.96 13.27 17.68
CA ILE A 16 -28.35 12.69 18.89
C ILE A 16 -29.26 13.01 20.07
N SER A 17 -29.61 11.97 20.83
CA SER A 17 -30.25 12.13 22.14
C SER A 17 -29.20 12.22 23.25
N PRO A 18 -29.44 13.03 24.30
CA PRO A 18 -30.62 13.86 24.51
C PRO A 18 -30.57 15.18 23.72
N ILE A 19 -31.73 15.66 23.27
CA ILE A 19 -31.90 17.00 22.68
C ILE A 19 -32.23 18.01 23.76
N ALA A 20 -31.96 19.29 23.51
CA ALA A 20 -32.35 20.38 24.41
C ALA A 20 -33.45 21.25 23.76
N VAL A 21 -34.61 21.31 24.41
CA VAL A 21 -35.71 22.20 24.00
C VAL A 21 -35.81 23.30 25.06
N ASN A 22 -35.41 24.52 24.70
CA ASN A 22 -35.35 25.68 25.62
C ASN A 22 -34.62 25.38 26.94
N GLY A 23 -33.52 24.62 26.88
CA GLY A 23 -32.72 24.27 28.05
C GLY A 23 -33.22 23.06 28.86
N GLN A 24 -34.34 22.44 28.47
CA GLN A 24 -34.81 21.18 29.05
C GLN A 24 -34.34 20.00 28.19
N ALA A 25 -33.74 19.00 28.83
CA ALA A 25 -33.27 17.80 28.15
C ALA A 25 -34.43 16.83 27.86
N SER A 26 -34.51 16.35 26.63
CA SER A 26 -35.44 15.29 26.20
C SER A 26 -34.64 14.13 25.61
N SER A 27 -34.78 12.93 26.15
CA SER A 27 -34.07 11.74 25.67
C SER A 27 -34.93 10.92 24.72
N LEU A 28 -34.30 10.24 23.76
CA LEU A 28 -34.98 9.39 22.76
C LEU A 28 -35.87 8.30 23.39
N GLU A 29 -35.49 7.79 24.55
CA GLU A 29 -36.27 6.77 25.27
C GLU A 29 -37.56 7.32 25.88
N ASN A 30 -37.62 8.64 26.14
CA ASN A 30 -38.74 9.32 26.79
C ASN A 30 -39.50 10.29 25.87
N ASP A 31 -38.99 10.50 24.65
CA ASP A 31 -39.59 11.38 23.64
C ASP A 31 -40.26 10.55 22.54
N VAL A 32 -41.59 10.59 22.51
CA VAL A 32 -42.39 9.86 21.51
C VAL A 32 -42.56 10.65 20.21
N SER A 33 -42.15 11.91 20.15
CA SER A 33 -42.30 12.75 18.97
C SER A 33 -41.43 12.26 17.81
N GLN A 34 -41.95 12.34 16.59
CA GLN A 34 -41.23 11.96 15.38
C GLN A 34 -41.29 13.12 14.39
N TRP A 35 -40.13 13.61 13.98
CA TRP A 35 -40.04 14.75 13.08
C TRP A 35 -38.75 14.69 12.25
N LEU A 36 -38.72 15.44 11.15
CA LEU A 36 -37.55 15.64 10.32
C LEU A 36 -37.46 17.08 9.82
N ILE A 37 -36.27 17.49 9.43
CA ILE A 37 -36.00 18.75 8.73
C ILE A 37 -35.19 18.47 7.46
N SER A 38 -35.34 19.30 6.42
CA SER A 38 -34.65 19.13 5.13
C SER A 38 -33.28 19.83 5.07
N GLU A 39 -32.26 19.19 4.50
CA GLU A 39 -30.96 19.81 4.19
C GLU A 39 -30.48 19.51 2.75
N PRO A 40 -30.12 20.52 1.93
CA PRO A 40 -30.41 21.95 2.15
C PRO A 40 -31.92 22.20 2.02
N GLY A 41 -32.50 23.06 2.88
CA GLY A 41 -33.91 23.44 2.75
C GLY A 41 -34.47 24.18 3.97
N ASN A 42 -35.77 24.52 3.90
CA ASN A 42 -36.54 25.28 4.92
C ASN A 42 -37.78 24.51 5.43
N LYS A 43 -37.79 23.17 5.27
CA LYS A 43 -38.97 22.36 5.59
C LYS A 43 -38.80 21.62 6.91
N PHE A 44 -39.84 21.69 7.74
CA PHE A 44 -40.04 20.85 8.92
C PHE A 44 -41.20 19.89 8.63
N CYS A 45 -41.08 18.62 9.01
CA CYS A 45 -42.17 17.66 8.92
C CYS A 45 -42.35 16.90 10.23
N ALA A 46 -43.60 16.74 10.67
CA ALA A 46 -43.98 15.80 11.72
C ALA A 46 -44.47 14.49 11.08
N ILE A 47 -44.13 13.36 11.71
CA ILE A 47 -44.40 12.02 11.20
C ILE A 47 -45.16 11.24 12.28
N ASP A 48 -46.12 10.40 11.89
CA ASP A 48 -46.89 9.57 12.81
C ASP A 48 -46.16 8.30 13.27
N LYS A 49 -45.03 7.99 12.65
CA LYS A 49 -44.36 6.69 12.71
C LYS A 49 -42.84 6.86 12.90
N PRO A 50 -42.21 6.13 13.86
CA PRO A 50 -40.78 6.25 14.15
C PRO A 50 -39.88 5.57 13.09
N TYR A 51 -38.67 6.07 12.87
CA TYR A 51 -37.76 5.51 11.86
C TYR A 51 -37.25 4.08 12.20
N GLN A 52 -38.02 3.05 11.82
CA GLN A 52 -37.80 1.64 12.17
C GLN A 52 -38.06 0.66 11.01
N LYS A 53 -37.34 -0.47 10.98
CA LYS A 53 -37.40 -1.48 9.90
C LYS A 53 -38.74 -2.20 9.81
N SER A 54 -39.45 -2.32 10.93
CA SER A 54 -40.78 -2.91 11.06
C SER A 54 -41.83 -2.19 10.22
N GLN A 55 -41.61 -0.92 9.88
CA GLN A 55 -42.59 -0.08 9.17
C GLN A 55 -42.67 -0.32 7.67
N ALA A 56 -41.84 -1.20 7.10
CA ALA A 56 -41.85 -1.50 5.67
C ALA A 56 -43.18 -2.09 5.15
N LYS A 57 -44.13 -2.40 6.04
CA LYS A 57 -45.45 -2.98 5.72
C LYS A 57 -46.63 -2.21 6.34
N GLU A 58 -46.41 -1.04 6.91
CA GLU A 58 -47.44 -0.24 7.57
C GLU A 58 -47.63 1.11 6.85
N PRO A 59 -48.86 1.63 6.74
CA PRO A 59 -49.08 3.00 6.26
C PRO A 59 -48.50 4.02 7.27
N SER A 60 -48.02 5.15 6.75
CA SER A 60 -47.51 6.30 7.52
C SER A 60 -47.91 7.61 6.85
N ILE A 61 -47.97 8.69 7.62
CA ILE A 61 -48.23 10.05 7.15
C ILE A 61 -47.12 11.00 7.64
N ALA A 62 -46.74 11.92 6.77
CA ALA A 62 -45.89 13.06 7.12
C ALA A 62 -46.62 14.35 6.75
N VAL A 63 -46.69 15.28 7.69
CA VAL A 63 -47.20 16.64 7.46
C VAL A 63 -46.00 17.58 7.46
N CYS A 64 -45.79 18.27 6.33
CA CYS A 64 -44.64 19.14 6.13
C CYS A 64 -45.07 20.61 6.03
N ILE A 65 -44.31 21.49 6.68
CA ILE A 65 -44.48 22.94 6.69
C ILE A 65 -43.21 23.57 6.12
N ASP A 66 -43.37 24.51 5.19
CA ASP A 66 -42.28 25.28 4.59
C ASP A 66 -42.27 26.68 5.22
N ASP A 67 -41.61 26.80 6.38
CA ASP A 67 -41.50 28.05 7.14
C ASP A 67 -40.10 28.14 7.75
N ALA A 68 -39.36 29.20 7.39
CA ALA A 68 -37.97 29.37 7.79
C ALA A 68 -37.79 29.58 9.29
N THR A 69 -38.79 30.14 9.98
CA THR A 69 -38.74 30.38 11.44
C THR A 69 -38.88 29.05 12.16
N ILE A 70 -39.89 28.25 11.81
CA ILE A 70 -40.12 26.91 12.39
C ILE A 70 -38.92 26.01 12.08
N PHE A 71 -38.44 26.00 10.83
CA PHE A 71 -37.24 25.28 10.45
C PHE A 71 -36.04 25.71 11.30
N GLY A 72 -35.81 27.02 11.48
CA GLY A 72 -34.70 27.55 12.28
C GLY A 72 -34.71 27.04 13.73
N HIS A 73 -35.87 27.01 14.37
CA HIS A 73 -35.99 26.48 15.73
C HIS A 73 -35.67 24.98 15.82
N PHE A 74 -36.23 24.17 14.91
CA PHE A 74 -35.96 22.72 14.91
C PHE A 74 -34.53 22.39 14.44
N ASN A 75 -33.93 23.23 13.60
CA ASN A 75 -32.53 23.11 13.22
C ASN A 75 -31.60 23.37 14.42
N LEU A 76 -31.95 24.30 15.30
CA LEU A 76 -31.22 24.51 16.55
C LEU A 76 -31.39 23.32 17.52
N ILE A 77 -32.60 22.77 17.64
CA ILE A 77 -32.86 21.58 18.46
C ILE A 77 -32.10 20.36 17.91
N GLY A 78 -32.11 20.18 16.60
CA GLY A 78 -31.46 19.09 15.86
C GLY A 78 -29.99 19.35 15.52
N GLN A 79 -29.36 20.41 16.04
CA GLN A 79 -28.01 20.81 15.65
C GLN A 79 -26.96 19.72 15.90
N SER A 80 -27.22 18.84 16.86
CA SER A 80 -26.42 17.66 17.15
C SER A 80 -27.09 16.45 16.53
N VAL A 81 -26.75 16.13 15.29
CA VAL A 81 -27.14 14.88 14.64
C VAL A 81 -26.07 13.82 14.83
N ASP A 82 -26.50 12.55 14.97
CA ASP A 82 -25.72 11.35 14.68
C ASP A 82 -25.34 11.51 13.21
N ASN A 83 -24.26 12.26 13.04
CA ASN A 83 -23.63 12.46 11.77
C ASN A 83 -23.43 11.08 11.21
N CYS A 84 -23.67 10.92 9.92
CA CYS A 84 -23.05 9.81 9.20
C CYS A 84 -21.57 9.90 9.55
N TYR A 85 -21.15 9.00 10.45
CA TYR A 85 -20.07 9.24 11.41
C TYR A 85 -18.91 9.99 10.75
N GLU A 86 -18.74 11.29 11.05
CA GLU A 86 -17.49 12.00 10.77
C GLU A 86 -16.47 11.52 11.80
N ILE A 87 -15.86 10.39 11.48
CA ILE A 87 -14.74 9.84 12.23
C ILE A 87 -13.51 10.66 11.86
N THR A 88 -13.19 11.67 12.68
CA THR A 88 -11.82 12.14 12.91
C THR A 88 -10.97 11.05 13.61
N THR A 89 -10.97 9.85 13.06
CA THR A 89 -9.73 9.15 12.72
C THR A 89 -9.64 9.16 11.20
N LEU A 90 -9.19 10.32 10.70
CA LEU A 90 -8.74 10.64 9.35
C LEU A 90 -7.50 9.81 8.92
N LEU A 91 -7.39 8.58 9.41
CA LEU A 91 -6.42 7.55 9.03
C LEU A 91 -7.08 6.16 8.84
N GLY A 92 -8.39 6.02 9.05
CA GLY A 92 -9.04 4.70 9.14
C GLY A 92 -10.13 4.39 8.12
N LYS A 93 -10.97 5.36 7.70
CA LYS A 93 -12.22 5.04 6.97
C LYS A 93 -12.55 5.83 5.70
N GLU A 94 -11.74 6.81 5.28
CA GLU A 94 -11.64 7.16 3.85
C GLU A 94 -11.13 5.98 3.00
N PHE A 95 -10.70 4.91 3.66
CA PHE A 95 -10.13 3.70 3.10
C PHE A 95 -11.16 2.57 2.86
N ILE A 96 -12.46 2.83 2.95
CA ILE A 96 -13.51 1.80 2.69
C ILE A 96 -14.23 2.04 1.35
N TYR A 97 -14.17 3.24 0.78
CA TYR A 97 -14.55 3.51 -0.62
C TYR A 97 -13.43 4.15 -1.45
N PHE A 98 -12.21 4.24 -0.92
CA PHE A 98 -11.01 4.05 -1.75
C PHE A 98 -10.91 2.56 -2.04
N THR A 99 -11.69 2.15 -3.04
CA THR A 99 -11.44 1.02 -3.94
C THR A 99 -9.98 0.61 -3.85
N LEU A 100 -9.65 -0.61 -3.48
CA LEU A 100 -8.38 -1.31 -3.70
C LEU A 100 -7.02 -0.64 -4.02
N ILE A 101 -6.78 0.59 -3.60
CA ILE A 101 -5.71 1.42 -4.14
C ILE A 101 -4.56 1.34 -3.14
N CYS A 102 -3.62 0.46 -3.45
CA CYS A 102 -2.26 0.56 -2.98
C CYS A 102 -1.67 1.89 -3.46
N CYS A 103 -1.84 2.91 -2.63
CA CYS A 103 -1.20 4.21 -2.72
C CYS A 103 0.27 4.00 -3.06
N ARG A 104 0.75 4.66 -4.12
CA ARG A 104 2.16 4.66 -4.49
C ARG A 104 2.97 5.11 -3.28
N ALA A 105 3.58 4.15 -2.61
CA ALA A 105 4.24 4.39 -1.34
C ALA A 105 5.50 3.56 -1.23
N ILE A 106 6.54 4.17 -0.69
CA ILE A 106 7.77 3.49 -0.28
C ILE A 106 7.95 3.76 1.20
N MET A 107 8.11 2.71 1.99
CA MET A 107 8.43 2.82 3.41
C MET A 107 9.74 2.16 3.72
N TYR A 108 10.52 2.89 4.50
CA TYR A 108 11.74 2.43 5.10
C TYR A 108 11.52 2.31 6.61
N LYS A 109 11.58 1.09 7.15
CA LYS A 109 11.66 0.86 8.59
C LYS A 109 13.12 0.70 8.93
N VAL A 110 13.71 1.59 9.72
CA VAL A 110 15.11 1.44 10.16
C VAL A 110 15.22 0.42 11.32
N PRO A 111 16.43 -0.10 11.60
CA PRO A 111 16.67 -1.04 12.70
C PRO A 111 16.21 -0.53 14.07
N ALA A 112 15.72 -1.45 14.91
CA ALA A 112 15.27 -1.18 16.28
C ALA A 112 14.17 -0.10 16.43
N GLN A 113 13.51 0.29 15.34
CA GLN A 113 12.37 1.20 15.36
C GLN A 113 11.06 0.45 15.08
N ASN A 114 10.02 0.83 15.81
CA ASN A 114 8.66 0.33 15.61
C ASN A 114 7.91 1.12 14.53
N THR A 115 8.35 2.33 14.19
CA THR A 115 7.75 3.17 13.13
C THR A 115 8.62 3.17 11.88
N GLY A 116 8.00 3.36 10.72
CA GLY A 116 8.69 3.59 9.45
C GLY A 116 8.73 5.06 9.06
N LYS A 117 9.51 5.34 8.02
CA LYS A 117 9.50 6.58 7.24
C LYS A 117 8.90 6.26 5.87
N ALA A 118 7.82 6.92 5.49
CA ALA A 118 7.14 6.69 4.21
C ALA A 118 7.21 7.90 3.28
N LEU A 119 7.41 7.62 2.00
CA LEU A 119 7.13 8.53 0.88
C LEU A 119 5.80 8.11 0.28
N ILE A 120 4.83 9.03 0.22
CA ILE A 120 3.49 8.76 -0.29
C ILE A 120 3.21 9.74 -1.42
N ALA A 121 2.79 9.25 -2.59
CA ALA A 121 2.42 10.13 -3.70
C ALA A 121 1.23 11.03 -3.30
N GLY A 122 1.35 12.34 -3.57
CA GLY A 122 0.35 13.36 -3.22
C GLY A 122 0.63 14.08 -1.89
N ALA A 123 1.46 13.52 -1.01
CA ALA A 123 2.07 14.27 0.08
C ALA A 123 3.24 15.11 -0.48
N ALA A 124 3.64 16.19 0.21
CA ALA A 124 4.61 17.21 -0.22
C ALA A 124 6.06 16.73 -0.47
N GLY A 125 6.28 15.50 -0.95
CA GLY A 125 7.59 14.96 -1.31
C GLY A 125 8.54 14.94 -0.11
N ALA A 126 8.03 14.61 1.08
CA ALA A 126 8.83 14.54 2.29
C ALA A 126 8.61 13.20 3.00
N TRP A 127 9.63 12.71 3.69
CA TRP A 127 9.54 11.53 4.55
C TRP A 127 8.57 11.78 5.70
N GLN A 128 7.51 10.98 5.78
CA GLN A 128 6.52 11.04 6.85
C GLN A 128 6.70 9.89 7.83
N ASN A 129 6.47 10.13 9.13
CA ASN A 129 6.40 9.04 10.10
C ASN A 129 5.15 8.20 9.83
N THR A 130 5.28 6.88 9.87
CA THR A 130 4.12 5.98 9.88
C THR A 130 3.70 5.68 11.31
N ALA A 131 2.47 5.18 11.51
CA ALA A 131 2.15 4.45 12.73
C ALA A 131 3.10 3.25 12.92
N ALA A 132 3.10 2.68 14.12
CA ALA A 132 3.93 1.52 14.42
C ALA A 132 3.58 0.35 13.50
N VAL A 133 4.60 -0.24 12.86
CA VAL A 133 4.46 -1.38 11.94
C VAL A 133 4.00 -2.65 12.63
N THR A 134 3.98 -2.68 13.96
CA THR A 134 3.45 -3.81 14.74
C THR A 134 1.93 -3.76 14.87
N GLY A 135 1.31 -2.61 14.62
CA GLY A 135 -0.13 -2.43 14.66
C GLY A 135 -0.79 -2.72 13.31
N ALA A 136 -2.05 -3.16 13.33
CA ALA A 136 -2.83 -3.40 12.11
C ALA A 136 -3.43 -2.12 11.48
N ASN A 137 -3.19 -0.95 12.08
CA ASN A 137 -3.85 0.31 11.72
C ASN A 137 -2.85 1.46 11.62
N GLY A 138 -3.20 2.50 10.85
CA GLY A 138 -2.44 3.76 10.80
C GLY A 138 -1.20 3.75 9.90
N HIS A 139 -0.99 2.70 9.09
CA HIS A 139 0.00 2.71 8.02
C HIS A 139 -0.51 1.98 6.76
N SER A 140 -0.05 2.47 5.59
CA SER A 140 -0.53 2.04 4.28
C SER A 140 -0.38 0.53 4.03
N PHE A 141 0.64 -0.10 4.60
CA PHE A 141 0.90 -1.53 4.39
C PHE A 141 -0.06 -2.47 5.13
N ALA A 142 -0.45 -2.18 6.37
CA ALA A 142 -1.43 -3.02 7.06
C ALA A 142 -2.79 -2.92 6.36
N LYS A 143 -3.14 -1.70 5.94
CA LYS A 143 -4.36 -1.45 5.18
C LYS A 143 -4.37 -2.17 3.83
N ALA A 144 -3.27 -2.12 3.08
CA ALA A 144 -3.15 -2.83 1.81
C ALA A 144 -3.19 -4.37 1.96
N LEU A 145 -3.02 -4.88 3.18
CA LEU A 145 -3.07 -6.31 3.49
C LEU A 145 -4.37 -6.74 4.17
N GLU A 146 -5.31 -5.84 4.42
CA GLU A 146 -6.49 -6.13 5.25
C GLU A 146 -7.31 -7.32 4.72
N HIS A 147 -7.40 -7.47 3.39
CA HIS A 147 -8.09 -8.57 2.75
C HIS A 147 -7.19 -9.79 2.50
N VAL A 148 -5.89 -9.69 2.80
CA VAL A 148 -4.95 -10.82 2.79
C VAL A 148 -4.89 -11.48 4.16
N ILE A 149 -4.97 -10.69 5.24
CA ILE A 149 -4.89 -11.18 6.62
C ILE A 149 -6.23 -11.66 7.20
N ALA A 150 -7.35 -11.27 6.57
CA ALA A 150 -8.70 -11.66 6.99
C ALA A 150 -9.45 -12.34 5.85
N ALA A 151 -10.38 -13.23 6.20
CA ALA A 151 -11.20 -13.93 5.21
C ALA A 151 -12.11 -12.96 4.46
N ASN A 152 -11.98 -12.93 3.14
CA ASN A 152 -12.88 -12.21 2.24
C ASN A 152 -13.08 -13.05 0.98
N ALA A 153 -14.30 -13.57 0.78
CA ALA A 153 -14.63 -14.45 -0.34
C ALA A 153 -14.53 -13.76 -1.72
N ALA A 154 -14.61 -12.42 -1.75
CA ALA A 154 -14.46 -11.65 -2.98
C ALA A 154 -12.99 -11.34 -3.31
N ASN A 155 -12.07 -11.48 -2.35
CA ASN A 155 -10.67 -11.14 -2.56
C ASN A 155 -9.87 -12.29 -3.18
N LYS A 156 -9.02 -11.96 -4.15
CA LYS A 156 -8.07 -12.91 -4.76
C LYS A 156 -6.67 -12.34 -4.61
N PHE A 157 -5.77 -13.09 -3.98
CA PHE A 157 -4.39 -12.66 -3.79
C PHE A 157 -3.39 -13.80 -3.96
N ILE A 158 -2.14 -13.43 -4.24
CA ILE A 158 -0.96 -14.27 -4.14
C ILE A 158 -0.05 -13.63 -3.12
N ALA A 159 0.38 -14.39 -2.11
CA ALA A 159 1.50 -14.02 -1.26
C ALA A 159 2.69 -14.93 -1.61
N TYR A 160 3.86 -14.34 -1.84
CA TYR A 160 5.09 -15.07 -2.09
C TYR A 160 6.16 -14.61 -1.11
N ASN A 161 6.89 -15.57 -0.53
CA ASN A 161 7.98 -15.29 0.39
C ASN A 161 8.91 -16.50 0.39
N ASN A 162 10.23 -16.26 0.37
CA ASN A 162 11.21 -17.34 0.47
C ASN A 162 11.40 -17.85 1.90
N ILE A 163 10.85 -17.15 2.89
CA ILE A 163 10.70 -17.60 4.28
C ILE A 163 9.24 -17.31 4.67
N PRO A 164 8.28 -18.12 4.20
CA PRO A 164 6.86 -17.91 4.50
C PRO A 164 6.56 -18.15 5.99
N PRO A 165 5.55 -17.46 6.58
CA PRO A 165 5.20 -17.66 7.98
C PRO A 165 4.67 -19.07 8.24
N ASP A 166 5.07 -19.65 9.36
CA ASP A 166 4.55 -20.90 9.91
C ASP A 166 4.69 -22.13 8.97
N ILE A 167 5.51 -22.04 7.91
CA ILE A 167 5.82 -23.16 7.01
C ILE A 167 7.32 -23.46 7.10
N PRO A 168 7.73 -24.49 7.84
CA PRO A 168 9.13 -24.86 7.95
C PRO A 168 9.65 -25.48 6.64
N LYS A 169 10.96 -25.36 6.39
CA LYS A 169 11.71 -26.02 5.29
C LYS A 169 11.34 -25.60 3.86
N VAL A 170 10.63 -24.49 3.68
CA VAL A 170 10.51 -23.84 2.36
C VAL A 170 11.68 -22.88 2.23
N GLU A 171 12.77 -23.33 1.63
CA GLU A 171 13.86 -22.45 1.20
C GLU A 171 13.95 -22.48 -0.32
N THR A 172 13.66 -21.34 -0.94
CA THR A 172 13.92 -21.14 -2.37
C THR A 172 15.21 -20.35 -2.53
N LYS A 173 15.90 -20.53 -3.66
CA LYS A 173 17.06 -19.71 -4.00
C LYS A 173 16.70 -18.25 -4.33
N SER A 174 15.43 -17.90 -4.47
CA SER A 174 15.00 -16.50 -4.63
C SER A 174 14.87 -15.84 -3.27
N ASN A 175 15.16 -14.54 -3.17
CA ASN A 175 14.91 -13.76 -1.97
C ASN A 175 13.64 -12.90 -2.08
N SER A 176 12.98 -12.94 -3.24
CA SER A 176 11.80 -12.14 -3.55
C SER A 176 10.66 -12.43 -2.58
N LYS A 177 10.04 -11.35 -2.07
CA LYS A 177 8.85 -11.42 -1.22
C LYS A 177 7.86 -10.33 -1.61
N GLY A 178 6.57 -10.62 -1.45
CA GLY A 178 5.54 -9.68 -1.82
C GLY A 178 4.15 -10.27 -1.83
N VAL A 179 3.21 -9.40 -2.17
CA VAL A 179 1.78 -9.70 -2.22
C VAL A 179 1.20 -9.04 -3.45
N LEU A 180 0.43 -9.80 -4.21
CA LEU A 180 -0.35 -9.31 -5.33
C LEU A 180 -1.82 -9.54 -5.01
N MET A 181 -2.63 -8.48 -4.97
CA MET A 181 -4.03 -8.53 -4.58
C MET A 181 -4.89 -7.86 -5.66
N MET A 182 -5.84 -8.63 -6.19
CA MET A 182 -6.79 -8.21 -7.23
C MET A 182 -7.88 -7.33 -6.64
N ASN A 183 -8.50 -6.46 -7.44
CA ASN A 183 -9.61 -5.62 -6.99
C ASN A 183 -10.95 -6.38 -6.95
N PRO A 184 -11.49 -6.77 -5.77
CA PRO A 184 -12.84 -7.27 -5.58
C PRO A 184 -13.95 -6.41 -6.18
N GLY A 185 -13.73 -5.10 -6.37
CA GLY A 185 -14.70 -4.20 -6.98
C GLY A 185 -14.82 -4.32 -8.51
N GLY A 186 -13.99 -5.14 -9.16
CA GLY A 186 -14.04 -5.40 -10.60
C GLY A 186 -13.45 -4.30 -11.49
N ALA A 187 -12.86 -3.25 -10.91
CA ALA A 187 -12.04 -2.30 -11.67
C ALA A 187 -10.73 -2.98 -12.11
N ASP A 188 -10.18 -2.55 -13.26
CA ASP A 188 -8.91 -3.04 -13.82
C ASP A 188 -7.69 -2.53 -13.01
N GLU A 189 -7.63 -2.91 -11.73
CA GLU A 189 -6.60 -2.51 -10.79
C GLU A 189 -6.19 -3.66 -9.85
N ALA A 190 -4.94 -3.66 -9.44
CA ALA A 190 -4.41 -4.58 -8.45
C ALA A 190 -3.36 -3.87 -7.58
N SER A 191 -3.31 -4.29 -6.31
CA SER A 191 -2.28 -3.87 -5.37
C SER A 191 -1.09 -4.82 -5.45
N TRP A 192 0.10 -4.29 -5.72
CA TRP A 192 1.35 -5.04 -5.69
C TRP A 192 2.29 -4.49 -4.63
N ILE A 193 2.61 -5.33 -3.65
CA ILE A 193 3.51 -5.05 -2.54
C ILE A 193 4.79 -5.84 -2.73
N VAL A 194 5.93 -5.16 -2.62
CA VAL A 194 7.26 -5.78 -2.57
C VAL A 194 7.88 -5.44 -1.21
N HIS A 195 8.43 -6.43 -0.52
CA HIS A 195 9.02 -6.21 0.80
C HIS A 195 10.23 -7.11 1.07
N THR A 196 10.96 -6.79 2.15
CA THR A 196 12.14 -7.57 2.58
C THR A 196 11.87 -8.46 3.80
N ILE A 197 10.68 -8.37 4.41
CA ILE A 197 10.34 -8.99 5.71
C ILE A 197 10.11 -10.51 5.58
N PRO A 198 10.94 -11.38 6.18
CA PRO A 198 10.68 -12.82 6.28
C PRO A 198 9.52 -13.11 7.26
N GLY A 199 8.79 -14.20 7.05
CA GLY A 199 7.67 -14.58 7.93
C GLY A 199 6.43 -13.68 7.79
N PHE A 200 6.26 -13.00 6.66
CA PHE A 200 5.21 -12.00 6.46
C PHE A 200 4.63 -12.05 5.02
N PRO A 201 3.33 -11.76 4.81
CA PRO A 201 2.28 -11.64 5.81
C PRO A 201 1.72 -13.00 6.25
N LYS A 202 1.08 -13.05 7.42
CA LYS A 202 0.29 -14.21 7.87
C LYS A 202 -1.08 -14.21 7.20
N ALA A 203 -1.16 -14.78 5.99
CA ALA A 203 -2.40 -14.84 5.23
C ALA A 203 -3.53 -15.51 6.04
N LEU A 204 -4.71 -14.87 6.07
CA LEU A 204 -5.93 -15.31 6.75
C LEU A 204 -5.82 -15.54 8.27
N ARG A 205 -4.75 -15.07 8.91
CA ARG A 205 -4.49 -15.28 10.34
C ARG A 205 -4.24 -13.99 11.13
N GLY A 206 -4.74 -12.87 10.60
CA GLY A 206 -4.57 -11.55 11.20
C GLY A 206 -3.21 -10.92 10.93
N TYR A 207 -3.09 -9.64 11.31
CA TYR A 207 -1.87 -8.87 11.12
C TYR A 207 -0.88 -9.19 12.22
N VAL A 208 0.30 -9.68 11.85
CA VAL A 208 1.42 -9.86 12.77
C VAL A 208 2.70 -9.46 12.06
N PHE A 209 3.34 -8.40 12.54
CA PHE A 209 4.71 -8.09 12.16
C PHE A 209 5.67 -9.02 12.93
N PRO A 210 6.59 -9.73 12.25
CA PRO A 210 7.50 -10.66 12.91
C PRO A 210 8.38 -9.96 13.96
N PRO A 211 8.35 -10.36 15.25
CA PRO A 211 9.07 -9.66 16.31
C PRO A 211 10.59 -9.59 16.10
N ALA A 212 11.19 -10.64 15.54
CA ALA A 212 12.62 -10.68 15.23
C ALA A 212 13.05 -9.64 14.19
N GLU A 213 12.12 -9.18 13.35
CA GLU A 213 12.37 -8.24 12.27
C GLU A 213 12.22 -6.78 12.74
N ILE A 214 11.81 -6.54 13.99
CA ILE A 214 11.84 -5.19 14.60
C ILE A 214 13.28 -4.68 14.73
N GLN A 215 14.21 -5.57 15.04
CA GLN A 215 15.63 -5.24 15.20
C GLN A 215 16.33 -4.92 13.86
N LYS A 216 15.66 -5.17 12.73
CA LYS A 216 16.25 -5.01 11.40
C LYS A 216 15.63 -3.87 10.58
N GLY A 217 16.40 -3.40 9.62
CA GLY A 217 16.00 -2.44 8.60
C GLY A 217 15.27 -3.13 7.46
N HIS A 218 14.13 -2.59 7.04
CA HIS A 218 13.27 -3.15 5.99
C HIS A 218 12.79 -2.08 5.03
N LEU A 219 12.63 -2.49 3.77
CA LEU A 219 12.04 -1.68 2.71
C LEU A 219 10.74 -2.35 2.26
N LEU A 220 9.70 -1.53 2.07
CA LEU A 220 8.42 -1.94 1.51
C LEU A 220 8.01 -0.96 0.41
N ILE A 221 7.50 -1.50 -0.69
CA ILE A 221 6.97 -0.74 -1.82
C ILE A 221 5.52 -1.18 -2.04
N CYS A 222 4.60 -0.24 -2.17
CA CYS A 222 3.22 -0.46 -2.55
C CYS A 222 2.96 0.27 -3.88
N LEU A 223 2.51 -0.46 -4.91
CA LEU A 223 2.06 0.06 -6.19
C LEU A 223 0.62 -0.40 -6.51
N THR A 224 -0.24 0.51 -6.97
CA THR A 224 -1.47 0.14 -7.71
C THR A 224 -1.12 -0.02 -9.18
N ILE A 225 -1.26 -1.22 -9.72
CA ILE A 225 -1.03 -1.57 -11.13
C ILE A 225 -2.36 -1.91 -11.79
N LYS A 226 -2.45 -1.92 -13.12
CA LYS A 226 -3.66 -2.42 -13.80
C LYS A 226 -3.70 -3.95 -13.76
N GLU A 227 -4.87 -4.58 -13.68
CA GLU A 227 -4.95 -6.06 -13.81
C GLU A 227 -4.49 -6.50 -15.21
N SER A 228 -4.78 -5.72 -16.25
CA SER A 228 -4.30 -5.93 -17.62
C SER A 228 -2.76 -5.94 -17.74
N GLU A 229 -2.05 -5.21 -16.88
CA GLU A 229 -0.58 -5.24 -16.78
C GLU A 229 -0.06 -6.51 -16.11
N ILE A 230 -0.93 -7.31 -15.48
CA ILE A 230 -0.64 -8.68 -15.00
C ILE A 230 -0.86 -9.66 -16.17
N ASP A 231 -1.91 -9.42 -16.98
CA ASP A 231 -2.38 -10.30 -18.06
C ASP A 231 -1.44 -10.44 -19.27
N ALA A 232 -0.50 -9.51 -19.52
CA ALA A 232 0.52 -9.66 -20.57
C ALA A 232 1.60 -10.77 -20.31
N ILE A 233 1.26 -11.79 -19.50
CA ILE A 233 1.91 -13.12 -19.39
C ILE A 233 1.19 -14.20 -20.25
N ASP A 234 0.09 -13.82 -20.89
CA ASP A 234 -0.61 -14.37 -22.04
C ASP A 234 -1.32 -15.76 -22.01
N ALA A 235 -2.55 -15.63 -22.50
CA ALA A 235 -3.58 -16.51 -23.03
C ALA A 235 -4.08 -17.73 -22.24
N GLU A 236 -5.27 -17.49 -21.68
CA GLU A 236 -6.50 -18.30 -21.60
C GLU A 236 -6.54 -19.62 -20.80
N ILE A 237 -7.77 -19.95 -20.37
CA ILE A 237 -8.34 -21.08 -19.60
C ILE A 237 -9.35 -20.52 -18.55
N ASN A 238 -10.41 -19.93 -19.11
CA ASN A 238 -11.83 -19.96 -18.70
C ASN A 238 -12.37 -19.14 -17.51
N SER A 239 -11.60 -18.21 -16.92
CA SER A 239 -12.12 -16.95 -16.32
C SER A 239 -11.08 -16.09 -15.58
N ARG A 240 -9.87 -16.61 -15.32
CA ARG A 240 -8.63 -15.87 -14.92
C ARG A 240 -7.41 -16.83 -14.91
N PRO A 241 -6.94 -17.26 -16.08
CA PRO A 241 -5.92 -18.32 -16.26
C PRO A 241 -4.50 -17.92 -15.83
N ASN A 242 -4.26 -16.63 -15.58
CA ASN A 242 -2.95 -16.04 -15.32
C ASN A 242 -2.35 -16.43 -13.95
N LEU A 243 -3.21 -16.76 -12.98
CA LEU A 243 -2.81 -17.21 -11.65
C LEU A 243 -2.28 -18.66 -11.65
N LYS A 244 -2.84 -19.52 -12.51
CA LYS A 244 -2.54 -20.96 -12.49
C LYS A 244 -1.13 -21.25 -13.00
N LYS A 245 -0.62 -20.52 -14.00
CA LYS A 245 0.77 -20.66 -14.50
C LYS A 245 1.81 -20.13 -13.51
N LEU A 246 1.52 -19.02 -12.81
CA LEU A 246 2.38 -18.50 -11.73
C LEU A 246 2.48 -19.50 -10.57
N VAL A 247 1.36 -20.13 -10.21
CA VAL A 247 1.28 -21.16 -9.16
C VAL A 247 1.90 -22.49 -9.61
N ASN A 248 1.78 -22.84 -10.90
CA ASN A 248 2.31 -24.10 -11.45
C ASN A 248 3.78 -24.03 -11.89
N GLY A 249 4.42 -22.84 -11.86
CA GLY A 249 5.84 -22.69 -12.18
C GLY A 249 6.21 -22.91 -13.66
N GLU A 250 5.24 -22.86 -14.57
CA GLU A 250 5.46 -23.08 -16.00
C GLU A 250 6.01 -21.81 -16.68
N SER A 251 7.30 -21.53 -16.50
CA SER A 251 8.00 -20.56 -17.32
C SER A 251 8.85 -21.27 -18.38
N ARG A 252 8.49 -21.14 -19.67
CA ARG A 252 9.42 -21.44 -20.77
C ARG A 252 10.55 -20.41 -20.72
N LEU A 253 11.68 -20.79 -20.13
CA LEU A 253 12.91 -19.99 -20.16
C LEU A 253 13.54 -20.10 -21.55
N THR A 254 13.09 -19.28 -22.50
CA THR A 254 13.82 -19.05 -23.75
C THR A 254 14.81 -17.91 -23.57
N PRO A 255 16.00 -17.98 -24.18
CA PRO A 255 16.91 -16.83 -24.21
C PRO A 255 16.20 -15.58 -24.76
N PRO A 256 16.49 -14.39 -24.20
CA PRO A 256 17.44 -14.14 -23.12
C PRO A 256 16.92 -14.59 -21.75
N LEU A 257 17.79 -15.23 -20.96
CA LEU A 257 17.53 -15.71 -19.58
C LEU A 257 17.37 -14.56 -18.55
N THR A 258 17.02 -13.37 -19.05
CA THR A 258 16.72 -12.15 -18.31
C THR A 258 15.44 -11.54 -18.87
N VAL A 259 14.48 -11.19 -18.01
CA VAL A 259 13.25 -10.54 -18.41
C VAL A 259 13.34 -9.05 -18.07
N THR A 260 12.84 -8.20 -18.97
CA THR A 260 12.60 -6.78 -18.71
C THR A 260 11.14 -6.52 -19.03
N ARG A 261 10.37 -6.05 -18.05
CA ARG A 261 8.97 -5.69 -18.24
C ARG A 261 8.72 -4.28 -17.74
N GLN A 262 8.02 -3.49 -18.52
CA GLN A 262 7.55 -2.17 -18.12
C GLN A 262 6.07 -2.26 -17.82
N ILE A 263 5.64 -1.65 -16.72
CA ILE A 263 4.24 -1.52 -16.33
C ILE A 263 3.96 -0.08 -15.93
N SER A 264 2.73 0.36 -16.12
CA SER A 264 2.26 1.66 -15.63
C SER A 264 1.29 1.48 -14.46
N THR A 265 1.43 2.29 -13.42
CA THR A 265 0.43 2.31 -12.32
C THR A 265 -0.89 2.91 -12.79
N ALA A 266 -2.02 2.50 -12.21
CA ALA A 266 -3.36 2.86 -12.69
C ALA A 266 -3.75 4.36 -12.58
N ALA A 267 -3.08 5.17 -11.76
CA ALA A 267 -3.44 6.58 -11.54
C ALA A 267 -3.00 7.55 -12.67
N ALA A 268 -3.70 8.70 -12.78
CA ALA A 268 -3.63 9.68 -13.88
C ALA A 268 -2.22 10.19 -14.27
N ALA A 269 -1.28 10.25 -13.32
CA ALA A 269 0.14 10.52 -13.59
C ALA A 269 0.97 9.24 -13.44
N GLY A 270 0.70 8.20 -14.23
CA GLY A 270 1.29 6.84 -14.14
C GLY A 270 2.79 6.81 -13.78
N LEU A 271 3.19 6.13 -12.69
CA LEU A 271 4.59 5.78 -12.47
C LEU A 271 5.00 4.72 -13.49
N LYS A 272 6.15 4.94 -14.15
CA LYS A 272 6.78 3.92 -14.98
C LYS A 272 7.61 3.00 -14.10
N VAL A 273 7.19 1.74 -14.03
CA VAL A 273 7.88 0.72 -13.25
C VAL A 273 8.49 -0.29 -14.21
N THR A 274 9.77 -0.61 -14.04
CA THR A 274 10.48 -1.61 -14.83
C THR A 274 10.96 -2.74 -13.93
N ILE A 275 10.57 -3.97 -14.25
CA ILE A 275 10.99 -5.18 -13.56
C ILE A 275 12.13 -5.80 -14.37
N TYR A 276 13.28 -5.97 -13.73
CA TYR A 276 14.39 -6.75 -14.27
C TYR A 276 14.49 -8.05 -13.50
N SER A 277 14.59 -9.17 -14.20
CA SER A 277 14.84 -10.46 -13.54
C SER A 277 15.86 -11.27 -14.30
N LYS A 278 16.46 -12.23 -13.60
CA LYS A 278 17.34 -13.25 -14.17
C LYS A 278 16.99 -14.62 -13.63
N SER A 279 17.14 -15.65 -14.46
CA SER A 279 17.09 -17.04 -14.00
C SER A 279 18.44 -17.49 -13.44
N GLU A 280 18.44 -18.56 -12.64
CA GLU A 280 19.66 -19.22 -12.16
C GLU A 280 20.59 -19.65 -13.33
N LYS A 281 20.01 -20.10 -14.45
CA LYS A 281 20.76 -20.58 -15.62
C LYS A 281 21.57 -19.48 -16.31
N SER A 282 21.18 -18.21 -16.14
CA SER A 282 21.90 -17.08 -16.76
C SER A 282 23.34 -16.95 -16.28
N ARG A 283 23.63 -17.39 -15.04
CA ARG A 283 24.89 -17.16 -14.34
C ARG A 283 25.30 -15.68 -14.25
N TYR A 284 24.37 -14.76 -14.51
CA TYR A 284 24.61 -13.33 -14.47
C TYR A 284 24.56 -12.80 -13.05
N GLU A 285 25.43 -11.82 -12.81
CA GLU A 285 25.42 -10.98 -11.62
C GLU A 285 24.41 -9.83 -11.90
N ILE A 286 23.33 -9.74 -11.11
CA ILE A 286 22.21 -8.82 -11.38
C ILE A 286 22.62 -7.34 -11.52
N TYR A 287 23.56 -6.84 -10.74
CA TYR A 287 23.94 -5.42 -10.72
C TYR A 287 24.69 -5.02 -12.00
N ARG A 288 25.85 -5.60 -12.28
CA ARG A 288 26.70 -5.23 -13.41
C ARG A 288 26.19 -5.80 -14.73
N ARG A 289 25.84 -7.09 -14.76
CA ARG A 289 25.53 -7.79 -16.03
C ARG A 289 24.10 -7.55 -16.48
N VAL A 290 23.20 -7.12 -15.59
CA VAL A 290 21.81 -6.76 -15.93
C VAL A 290 21.58 -5.26 -15.72
N LEU A 291 21.61 -4.75 -14.49
CA LEU A 291 21.16 -3.38 -14.18
C LEU A 291 22.02 -2.29 -14.83
N VAL A 292 23.34 -2.30 -14.65
CA VAL A 292 24.24 -1.31 -15.29
C VAL A 292 24.10 -1.33 -16.82
N LYS A 293 23.99 -2.52 -17.42
CA LYS A 293 23.83 -2.66 -18.88
C LYS A 293 22.47 -2.16 -19.37
N LYS A 294 21.38 -2.44 -18.63
CA LYS A 294 20.02 -2.08 -19.03
C LYS A 294 19.71 -0.62 -18.75
N LEU A 295 20.18 -0.10 -17.61
CA LEU A 295 20.04 1.31 -17.24
C LEU A 295 21.01 2.20 -18.02
N LYS A 296 22.12 1.65 -18.53
CA LYS A 296 23.19 2.37 -19.24
C LYS A 296 23.75 3.56 -18.44
N ALA A 297 23.71 3.47 -17.12
CA ALA A 297 24.08 4.53 -16.19
C ALA A 297 25.01 4.02 -15.09
N THR A 298 25.66 4.94 -14.39
CA THR A 298 26.29 4.66 -13.10
C THR A 298 25.20 4.33 -12.08
N ILE A 299 25.45 3.40 -11.16
CA ILE A 299 24.54 3.09 -10.07
C ILE A 299 25.22 3.34 -8.72
N LYS A 300 24.50 3.96 -7.79
CA LYS A 300 24.87 3.98 -6.36
C LYS A 300 24.07 2.91 -5.65
N VAL A 301 24.74 2.03 -4.91
CA VAL A 301 24.13 0.81 -4.38
C VAL A 301 24.25 0.72 -2.87
N TRP A 302 23.12 0.60 -2.18
CA TRP A 302 23.01 0.19 -0.79
C TRP A 302 22.70 -1.30 -0.72
N THR A 303 23.63 -2.09 -0.20
CA THR A 303 23.54 -3.55 -0.20
C THR A 303 24.65 -4.13 0.67
N THR A 304 24.40 -5.28 1.30
CA THR A 304 25.46 -6.06 1.94
C THR A 304 26.36 -6.69 0.89
N ARG A 305 27.60 -7.00 1.28
CA ARG A 305 28.67 -7.34 0.33
C ARG A 305 29.45 -8.54 0.80
N ASP A 306 30.02 -9.25 -0.16
CA ASP A 306 31.09 -10.19 0.12
C ASP A 306 32.45 -9.49 -0.03
N LYS A 307 33.55 -10.21 0.25
CA LYS A 307 34.91 -9.66 0.08
C LYS A 307 35.37 -9.64 -1.40
N THR A 308 34.55 -10.13 -2.32
CA THR A 308 34.94 -10.39 -3.72
C THR A 308 34.49 -9.30 -4.67
N LEU A 309 33.25 -8.83 -4.51
CA LEU A 309 32.69 -7.77 -5.34
C LEU A 309 32.94 -6.41 -4.68
N LYS A 310 33.57 -5.50 -5.44
CA LYS A 310 33.93 -4.14 -5.04
C LYS A 310 33.25 -3.10 -5.92
N SER A 311 33.48 -1.83 -5.63
CA SER A 311 33.15 -0.75 -6.56
C SER A 311 33.80 -1.03 -7.92
N ASP A 312 33.09 -0.71 -9.01
CA ASP A 312 33.56 -0.97 -10.37
C ASP A 312 33.42 0.31 -11.19
N CYS A 313 34.54 0.97 -11.47
CA CYS A 313 34.55 2.23 -12.22
C CYS A 313 35.34 2.15 -13.52
N ARG A 314 35.45 0.93 -14.08
CA ARG A 314 36.25 0.67 -15.29
C ARG A 314 35.64 1.23 -16.57
N ILE A 315 34.34 1.53 -16.57
CA ILE A 315 33.62 2.00 -17.76
C ILE A 315 33.07 3.39 -17.48
N LEU A 316 33.58 4.39 -18.19
CA LEU A 316 33.13 5.78 -18.05
C LEU A 316 31.60 5.87 -18.17
N GLY A 317 30.97 6.50 -17.17
CA GLY A 317 29.51 6.68 -17.12
C GLY A 317 28.69 5.42 -16.78
N ARG A 318 29.33 4.27 -16.53
CA ARG A 318 28.66 3.00 -16.18
C ARG A 318 29.32 2.31 -15.00
N ASN A 319 29.43 3.06 -13.91
CA ASN A 319 30.11 2.64 -12.71
C ASN A 319 29.16 1.95 -11.71
N ILE A 320 29.71 1.15 -10.81
CA ILE A 320 29.05 0.69 -9.58
C ILE A 320 29.74 1.40 -8.43
N LYS A 321 29.04 2.36 -7.84
CA LYS A 321 29.45 3.08 -6.63
C LYS A 321 28.72 2.47 -5.45
N LEU A 322 29.44 2.25 -4.37
CA LEU A 322 28.93 1.53 -3.20
C LEU A 322 28.66 2.52 -2.07
N VAL A 323 27.43 2.57 -1.54
CA VAL A 323 27.06 3.52 -0.48
C VAL A 323 27.74 3.15 0.84
N ILE A 324 28.34 4.13 1.50
CA ILE A 324 29.04 3.94 2.78
C ILE A 324 28.02 3.80 3.90
N SER A 325 28.20 2.78 4.75
CA SER A 325 27.46 2.58 5.99
C SER A 325 28.06 3.43 7.13
N PRO A 326 27.26 4.01 8.03
CA PRO A 326 25.80 4.01 8.06
C PRO A 326 25.16 5.07 7.15
N ILE A 327 23.89 4.85 6.78
CA ILE A 327 23.03 5.87 6.15
C ILE A 327 22.09 6.50 7.19
N ALA A 328 21.51 7.64 6.86
CA ALA A 328 20.47 8.30 7.67
C ALA A 328 19.18 8.46 6.86
N VAL A 329 18.13 7.73 7.23
CA VAL A 329 16.79 7.87 6.64
C VAL A 329 15.99 8.87 7.47
N ASN A 330 15.88 10.10 6.98
CA ASN A 330 15.20 11.20 7.66
C ASN A 330 15.63 11.36 9.14
N GLY A 331 16.95 11.39 9.36
CA GLY A 331 17.57 11.51 10.68
C GLY A 331 17.73 10.20 11.47
N GLN A 332 17.18 9.07 11.00
CA GLN A 332 17.36 7.79 11.68
C GLN A 332 18.46 6.94 11.03
N ALA A 333 19.43 6.49 11.83
CA ALA A 333 20.56 5.71 11.34
C ALA A 333 20.15 4.29 10.93
N SER A 334 20.73 3.80 9.83
CA SER A 334 20.68 2.40 9.42
C SER A 334 22.06 1.93 8.99
N SER A 335 22.48 0.77 9.47
CA SER A 335 23.77 0.16 9.13
C SER A 335 23.56 -1.12 8.32
N LEU A 336 24.53 -1.47 7.46
CA LEU A 336 24.45 -2.67 6.62
C LEU A 336 24.30 -3.97 7.41
N GLU A 337 24.81 -4.03 8.63
CA GLU A 337 24.76 -5.22 9.51
C GLU A 337 23.34 -5.48 10.01
N ASN A 338 22.54 -4.43 10.17
CA ASN A 338 21.19 -4.51 10.71
C ASN A 338 20.11 -4.24 9.66
N ASP A 339 20.46 -3.97 8.40
CA ASP A 339 19.52 -3.64 7.34
C ASP A 339 19.49 -4.73 6.26
N VAL A 340 18.30 -5.31 6.04
CA VAL A 340 18.12 -6.38 5.04
C VAL A 340 17.57 -5.85 3.72
N SER A 341 17.47 -4.54 3.54
CA SER A 341 17.10 -3.95 2.26
C SER A 341 18.28 -3.85 1.31
N GLN A 342 18.00 -4.01 0.01
CA GLN A 342 18.95 -3.73 -1.05
C GLN A 342 18.28 -2.80 -2.05
N TRP A 343 18.90 -1.67 -2.32
CA TRP A 343 18.40 -0.70 -3.27
C TRP A 343 19.52 -0.01 -4.03
N LEU A 344 19.19 0.57 -5.18
CA LEU A 344 20.11 1.40 -5.94
C LEU A 344 19.40 2.61 -6.55
N ILE A 345 20.20 3.59 -6.94
CA ILE A 345 19.77 4.71 -7.78
C ILE A 345 20.71 4.87 -8.99
N SER A 346 20.21 5.42 -10.10
CA SER A 346 20.99 5.62 -11.34
C SER A 346 21.48 7.07 -11.52
N GLU A 347 22.73 7.26 -11.98
CA GLU A 347 23.33 8.56 -12.30
C GLU A 347 24.00 8.56 -13.70
N PRO A 348 23.71 9.54 -14.58
CA PRO A 348 22.56 10.43 -14.50
C PRO A 348 21.25 9.65 -14.61
N GLY A 349 20.17 10.13 -13.99
CA GLY A 349 18.84 9.52 -14.11
C GLY A 349 17.94 9.77 -12.90
N ASN A 350 16.70 9.28 -12.99
CA ASN A 350 15.64 9.43 -11.98
C ASN A 350 15.14 8.06 -11.48
N LYS A 351 15.98 7.03 -11.56
CA LYS A 351 15.55 5.66 -11.27
C LYS A 351 16.00 5.24 -9.88
N PHE A 352 15.05 4.76 -9.10
CA PHE A 352 15.26 4.03 -7.87
C PHE A 352 14.90 2.57 -8.11
N CYS A 353 15.68 1.62 -7.59
CA CYS A 353 15.32 0.20 -7.67
C CYS A 353 15.47 -0.49 -6.32
N ALA A 354 14.49 -1.32 -5.96
CA ALA A 354 14.65 -2.34 -4.93
C ALA A 354 15.09 -3.66 -5.57
N ILE A 355 16.05 -4.34 -4.95
CA ILE A 355 16.63 -5.61 -5.43
C ILE A 355 16.44 -6.65 -4.33
N ASP A 356 16.19 -7.90 -4.71
CA ASP A 356 15.99 -8.98 -3.73
C ASP A 356 17.29 -9.63 -3.24
N LYS A 357 18.38 -9.51 -4.01
CA LYS A 357 19.67 -10.13 -3.73
C LYS A 357 20.73 -9.11 -3.31
N PRO A 358 21.62 -9.49 -2.37
CA PRO A 358 22.78 -8.68 -2.02
C PRO A 358 23.85 -8.69 -3.11
N TYR A 359 24.80 -7.76 -3.04
CA TYR A 359 25.92 -7.70 -3.98
C TYR A 359 27.03 -8.69 -3.61
N HIS A 360 26.68 -9.97 -3.71
CA HIS A 360 27.58 -11.11 -3.46
C HIS A 360 27.86 -11.84 -4.77
N LYS A 361 28.99 -12.52 -4.89
CA LYS A 361 29.33 -13.34 -6.07
C LYS A 361 28.46 -14.61 -6.14
N SER A 362 28.05 -15.15 -5.00
CA SER A 362 27.23 -16.36 -4.88
C SER A 362 25.88 -16.25 -5.60
N GLN A 363 25.24 -15.06 -5.59
CA GLN A 363 23.95 -14.82 -6.25
C GLN A 363 23.96 -15.09 -7.75
N THR A 364 25.12 -15.15 -8.41
CA THR A 364 25.21 -15.55 -9.82
C THR A 364 24.59 -16.92 -10.07
N LYS A 365 24.56 -17.79 -9.07
CA LYS A 365 23.95 -19.12 -9.12
C LYS A 365 22.49 -19.16 -8.65
N GLU A 366 21.85 -18.00 -8.51
CA GLU A 366 20.50 -17.87 -7.96
C GLU A 366 19.62 -17.02 -8.89
N PRO A 367 18.29 -17.17 -8.87
CA PRO A 367 17.40 -16.18 -9.49
C PRO A 367 17.45 -14.86 -8.72
N SER A 368 17.16 -13.75 -9.41
CA SER A 368 17.05 -12.42 -8.79
C SER A 368 16.08 -11.54 -9.55
N MET A 369 15.50 -10.58 -8.83
CA MET A 369 14.60 -9.57 -9.33
C MET A 369 14.98 -8.19 -8.80
N ALA A 370 14.81 -7.18 -9.65
CA ALA A 370 14.85 -5.78 -9.28
C ALA A 370 13.60 -5.07 -9.81
N VAL A 371 12.98 -4.26 -8.95
CA VAL A 371 11.82 -3.43 -9.28
C VAL A 371 12.28 -1.98 -9.29
N CYS A 372 12.33 -1.37 -10.47
CA CYS A 372 12.81 -0.02 -10.70
C CYS A 372 11.65 0.94 -10.96
N ILE A 373 11.62 2.07 -10.28
CA ILE A 373 10.63 3.14 -10.40
C ILE A 373 11.33 4.35 -11.02
N ASP A 374 10.73 4.92 -12.06
CA ASP A 374 11.20 6.14 -12.72
C ASP A 374 10.46 7.36 -12.14
N ASP A 375 11.02 7.97 -11.10
CA ASP A 375 10.43 9.10 -10.40
C ASP A 375 11.53 9.96 -9.77
N ALA A 376 11.59 11.23 -10.17
CA ALA A 376 12.64 12.16 -9.74
C ALA A 376 12.58 12.47 -8.24
N THR A 377 11.38 12.46 -7.65
CA THR A 377 11.19 12.75 -6.21
C THR A 377 11.72 11.60 -5.37
N ILE A 378 11.31 10.37 -5.71
CA ILE A 378 11.82 9.15 -5.05
C ILE A 378 13.33 9.06 -5.23
N PHE A 379 13.83 9.24 -6.44
CA PHE A 379 15.27 9.28 -6.70
C PHE A 379 15.98 10.31 -5.82
N GLY A 380 15.47 11.54 -5.76
CA GLY A 380 16.04 12.64 -4.96
C GLY A 380 16.21 12.27 -3.49
N HIS A 381 15.20 11.64 -2.87
CA HIS A 381 15.28 11.18 -1.49
C HIS A 381 16.37 10.12 -1.27
N PHE A 382 16.43 9.11 -2.13
CA PHE A 382 17.44 8.05 -2.00
C PHE A 382 18.84 8.54 -2.38
N ASN A 383 18.96 9.56 -3.23
CA ASN A 383 20.23 10.19 -3.55
C ASN A 383 20.81 10.97 -2.36
N LEU A 384 19.96 11.66 -1.59
CA LEU A 384 20.37 12.30 -0.34
C LEU A 384 20.84 11.27 0.70
N ILE A 385 20.10 10.15 0.84
CA ILE A 385 20.45 9.07 1.77
C ILE A 385 21.76 8.40 1.35
N GLY A 386 21.96 8.16 0.05
CA GLY A 386 23.11 7.47 -0.53
C GLY A 386 24.23 8.38 -1.03
N GLN A 387 24.37 9.60 -0.49
CA GLN A 387 25.32 10.59 -1.00
C GLN A 387 26.80 10.18 -0.80
N ASN A 388 27.09 9.48 0.29
CA ASN A 388 28.44 9.03 0.63
C ASN A 388 28.70 7.67 -0.01
N VAL A 389 29.71 7.60 -0.87
CA VAL A 389 30.06 6.39 -1.62
C VAL A 389 31.55 6.09 -1.51
N GLU A 390 31.90 4.82 -1.55
CA GLU A 390 33.28 4.37 -1.56
C GLU A 390 34.00 4.85 -2.82
N ASN A 391 35.30 5.08 -2.65
CA ASN A 391 36.18 5.29 -3.78
C ASN A 391 36.19 4.05 -4.68
N CYS A 392 36.33 4.31 -5.97
CA CYS A 392 36.53 3.25 -6.96
C CYS A 392 37.87 2.57 -6.69
N THR A 393 37.87 1.23 -6.63
CA THR A 393 39.09 0.42 -6.48
C THR A 393 39.41 -0.38 -7.73
#